data_AF-A0A4Y2W472-F1
#
_entry.id   AF-A0A4Y2W472-F1
#
_cell.length_a   1.000
_cell.length_b   1.000
_cell.length_c   1.000
_cell.angle_alpha   90.00
_cell.angle_beta   90.00
_cell.angle_gamma   90.00
#
_symmetry.space_group_name_H-M   'P 1'
#
loop_
_entity.id
_entity.type
_entity.pdbx_description
1 polymer ?
#
loop_
_entity_poly.entity_id
_entity_poly.type
_entity_poly.pdbx_seq_one_letter_code
_entity_poly.pdbx_strand_id
1 'polypeptide(L)'
;LVPSEGSFPPERLFGEKLPKPGIFKYTCTGPMCRYAEDLVTSMEVLSTSKEIKVKLGKKVNFEKLKICYLKDIQDYAIAPVDPEISRALQEVSSNS
;
A
#
# COMPACT_ATOMS: atom_id res chain seq x y z
N LEU A 1 0.62 -0.03 4.37
CA LEU A 1 -0.19 -0.54 3.24
C LEU A 1 -0.78 0.67 2.51
N VAL A 2 -0.61 0.78 1.19
CA VAL A 2 -1.36 1.76 0.40
C VAL A 2 -2.65 1.07 -0.06
N PRO A 3 -3.84 1.50 0.40
CA PRO A 3 -5.10 0.91 -0.03
C PRO A 3 -5.30 1.05 -1.54
N SER A 4 -6.15 0.19 -2.10
CA SER A 4 -6.56 0.29 -3.51
C SER A 4 -7.13 1.66 -3.84
N GLU A 5 -7.01 2.03 -5.12
CA GLU A 5 -7.50 3.29 -5.69
C GLU A 5 -8.89 3.69 -5.16
N GLY A 6 -9.03 4.91 -4.67
CA GLY A 6 -10.31 5.44 -4.16
C GLY A 6 -10.84 4.80 -2.88
N SER A 7 -10.09 3.91 -2.22
CA SER A 7 -10.60 3.19 -1.05
C SER A 7 -10.62 4.06 0.21
N PHE A 8 -9.76 5.07 0.36
CA PHE A 8 -9.78 5.94 1.54
C PHE A 8 -9.52 7.39 1.15
N PRO A 9 -10.56 8.13 0.71
CA PRO A 9 -10.41 9.54 0.40
C PRO A 9 -9.87 10.31 1.62
N PRO A 10 -8.91 11.23 1.44
CA PRO A 10 -8.38 12.03 2.54
C PRO A 10 -9.52 12.85 3.15
N GLU A 11 -9.68 12.71 4.47
CA GLU A 11 -10.60 13.56 5.23
C GLU A 11 -10.06 14.98 5.32
N ARG A 12 -10.97 15.96 5.37
CA ARG A 12 -10.65 17.38 5.47
C ARG A 12 -10.04 17.66 6.85
N LEU A 13 -8.73 17.59 6.96
CA LEU A 13 -8.02 18.20 8.08
C LEU A 13 -7.91 19.70 7.80
N PHE A 14 -8.50 20.51 8.68
CA PHE A 14 -8.24 21.95 8.79
C PHE A 14 -8.40 22.81 7.52
N GLY A 15 -9.53 22.72 6.82
CA GLY A 15 -9.92 23.74 5.83
C GLY A 15 -8.99 23.92 4.62
N GLU A 16 -8.04 23.00 4.40
CA GLU A 16 -7.14 23.05 3.25
C GLU A 16 -7.88 22.72 1.94
N LYS A 17 -7.47 23.40 0.87
CA LYS A 17 -8.03 23.18 -0.47
C LYS A 17 -7.71 21.77 -0.94
N LEU A 18 -8.75 21.03 -1.33
CA LEU A 18 -8.60 19.70 -1.93
C LEU A 18 -7.65 19.75 -3.13
N PRO A 19 -6.78 18.73 -3.30
CA PRO A 19 -6.07 18.55 -4.57
C PRO A 19 -7.10 18.42 -5.70
N LYS A 20 -6.73 18.90 -6.90
CA LYS A 20 -7.60 18.90 -8.09
C LYS A 20 -8.29 17.52 -8.24
N PRO A 21 -9.56 17.46 -8.68
CA PRO A 21 -10.35 16.23 -8.71
C PRO A 21 -9.68 15.04 -9.42
N GLY A 22 -8.77 15.30 -10.38
CA GLY A 22 -7.99 14.26 -11.05
C GLY A 22 -6.93 13.55 -10.19
N ILE A 23 -6.44 14.16 -9.11
CA ILE A 23 -5.40 13.59 -8.23
C ILE A 23 -6.01 12.87 -7.02
N PHE A 24 -7.24 13.25 -6.66
CA PHE A 24 -7.94 12.71 -5.49
C PHE A 24 -8.09 11.18 -5.55
N LYS A 25 -8.23 10.61 -6.76
CA LYS A 25 -8.32 9.17 -7.01
C LYS A 25 -7.06 8.40 -6.56
N TYR A 26 -5.90 9.05 -6.59
CA TYR A 26 -4.60 8.49 -6.19
C TYR A 26 -4.22 8.79 -4.74
N THR A 27 -5.02 9.60 -4.03
CA THR A 27 -4.74 9.93 -2.64
C THR A 27 -5.48 8.94 -1.74
N CYS A 28 -4.72 8.19 -0.96
CA CYS A 28 -5.27 7.22 -0.01
C CYS A 28 -4.80 7.55 1.41
N THR A 29 -5.68 7.36 2.39
CA THR A 29 -5.33 7.40 3.81
C THR A 29 -5.34 5.98 4.38
N GLY A 30 -4.38 5.66 5.23
CA GLY A 30 -4.26 4.32 5.80
C GLY A 30 -3.46 4.33 7.09
N PRO A 31 -3.67 3.36 7.98
CA PRO A 31 -3.00 3.32 9.26
C PRO A 31 -1.55 2.83 9.08
N MET A 32 -0.63 3.44 9.82
CA MET A 32 0.75 3.02 9.93
C MET A 32 0.91 2.25 11.25
N CYS A 33 0.96 0.92 11.17
CA CYS A 33 1.08 0.01 12.32
C CYS A 33 2.46 -0.66 12.34
N ARG A 34 2.94 -1.03 13.54
CA ARG A 34 4.20 -1.79 13.71
C ARG A 34 4.03 -3.28 13.44
N TYR A 35 2.83 -3.80 13.70
CA TYR A 35 2.46 -5.21 13.53
C TYR A 35 1.42 -5.35 12.41
N ALA A 36 1.50 -6.46 11.67
CA ALA A 36 0.60 -6.73 10.54
C ALA A 36 -0.82 -7.09 11.01
N GLU A 37 -0.93 -7.59 12.23
CA GLU A 37 -2.17 -7.96 12.91
C GLU A 37 -3.02 -6.72 13.21
N ASP A 38 -2.40 -5.68 13.78
CA ASP A 38 -3.06 -4.41 14.12
C ASP A 38 -3.59 -3.68 12.88
N LEU A 39 -2.96 -3.93 11.74
CA LEU A 39 -3.32 -3.32 10.46
C LEU A 39 -4.69 -3.81 9.97
N VAL A 40 -5.05 -5.07 10.22
CA VAL A 40 -6.36 -5.62 9.85
C VAL A 40 -7.45 -4.90 10.63
N THR A 41 -7.32 -4.84 11.96
CA THR A 41 -8.29 -4.17 12.83
C THR A 41 -8.39 -2.68 12.53
N SER A 42 -7.26 -2.00 12.32
CA SER A 42 -7.25 -0.57 11.99
C SER A 42 -7.92 -0.30 10.63
N MET A 43 -7.73 -1.19 9.65
CA MET A 43 -8.39 -1.09 8.35
C MET A 43 -9.90 -1.38 8.44
N GLU A 44 -10.32 -2.33 9.28
CA GLU A 44 -11.74 -2.59 9.55
C GLU A 44 -12.44 -1.35 10.10
N VAL A 45 -11.86 -0.72 11.13
CA VAL A 45 -12.41 0.51 11.74
C VAL A 45 -12.56 1.63 10.72
N LEU A 46 -11.53 1.86 9.89
CA LEU A 46 -11.58 2.90 8.85
C LEU A 46 -12.57 2.56 7.72
N SER A 47 -12.81 1.28 7.45
CA SER A 47 -13.74 0.84 6.39
C SER A 47 -15.19 1.00 6.81
N THR A 48 -15.48 0.74 8.10
CA THR A 48 -16.81 0.90 8.68
C THR A 48 -17.28 2.35 8.66
N SER A 49 -16.39 3.32 8.90
CA SER A 49 -16.76 4.75 8.94
C SER A 49 -17.08 5.35 7.57
N LYS A 50 -16.65 4.72 6.47
CA LYS A 50 -16.72 5.29 5.10
C LYS A 50 -17.51 4.42 4.10
N GLU A 51 -18.26 3.43 4.58
CA GLU A 51 -19.01 2.45 3.75
C GLU A 51 -18.17 1.73 2.68
N ILE A 52 -16.85 1.63 2.90
CA ILE A 52 -15.93 1.00 1.95
C ILE A 52 -16.06 -0.51 2.11
N LYS A 53 -16.46 -1.20 1.04
CA LYS A 53 -16.54 -2.67 1.03
C LYS A 53 -15.15 -3.29 0.89
N VAL A 54 -14.44 -3.44 2.00
CA VAL A 54 -13.16 -4.15 2.04
C VAL A 54 -13.38 -5.62 2.43
N LYS A 55 -12.82 -6.55 1.64
CA LYS A 55 -12.87 -8.00 1.93
C LYS A 55 -11.66 -8.41 2.79
N LEU A 56 -11.68 -8.03 4.07
CA LEU A 56 -10.65 -8.44 5.05
C LEU A 56 -10.93 -9.88 5.54
N GLY A 57 -9.89 -10.61 5.94
CA GLY A 57 -10.01 -11.97 6.51
C GLY A 57 -10.20 -13.13 5.51
N LYS A 58 -10.22 -12.87 4.19
CA LYS A 58 -10.27 -13.95 3.19
C LYS A 58 -8.98 -14.77 3.25
N LYS A 59 -9.08 -16.08 3.50
CA LYS A 59 -7.93 -16.99 3.40
C LYS A 59 -7.35 -16.94 1.99
N VAL A 60 -6.07 -16.63 1.89
CA VAL A 60 -5.30 -16.63 0.64
C VAL A 60 -4.42 -17.88 0.63
N ASN A 61 -4.38 -18.59 -0.48
CA ASN A 61 -3.43 -19.69 -0.65
C ASN A 61 -2.10 -19.10 -1.16
N PHE A 62 -1.07 -19.17 -0.32
CA PHE A 62 0.27 -18.68 -0.64
C PHE A 62 0.98 -19.54 -1.72
N GLU A 63 0.66 -20.84 -1.84
CA GLU A 63 1.23 -21.73 -2.87
C GLU A 63 0.87 -21.29 -4.30
N LYS A 64 -0.26 -20.57 -4.45
CA LYS A 64 -0.75 -20.07 -5.74
C LYS A 64 -0.32 -18.63 -6.01
N LEU A 65 0.41 -18.00 -5.09
CA LEU A 65 0.76 -16.59 -5.17
C LEU A 65 2.08 -16.44 -5.93
N LYS A 66 2.02 -15.76 -7.09
CA LYS A 66 3.22 -15.40 -7.86
C LYS A 66 3.77 -14.08 -7.32
N ILE A 67 4.91 -14.12 -6.65
CA ILE A 67 5.61 -12.93 -6.14
C ILE A 67 6.50 -12.38 -7.26
N CYS A 68 6.06 -11.30 -7.89
CA CYS A 68 6.87 -10.55 -8.86
C CYS A 68 7.41 -9.29 -8.17
N TYR A 69 8.72 -9.06 -8.25
CA TYR A 69 9.38 -7.88 -7.70
C TYR A 69 10.27 -7.22 -8.75
N LEU A 70 10.33 -5.89 -8.72
CA LEU A 70 11.08 -5.08 -9.67
C LEU A 70 12.49 -4.85 -9.11
N LYS A 71 13.50 -5.41 -9.78
CA LYS A 71 14.91 -5.31 -9.33
C LYS A 71 15.58 -4.00 -9.74
N ASP A 72 15.29 -3.54 -10.95
CA ASP A 72 15.90 -2.34 -11.50
C ASP A 72 15.00 -1.78 -12.60
N ILE A 73 14.96 -0.47 -12.73
CA ILE A 73 14.32 0.22 -13.86
C ILE A 73 15.47 0.86 -14.64
N GLN A 74 15.86 0.20 -15.74
CA GLN A 74 16.92 0.69 -16.62
C GLN A 74 16.41 1.85 -17.48
N ASP A 75 16.09 2.97 -16.84
CA ASP A 75 15.73 4.22 -17.48
C ASP A 75 16.76 5.29 -17.07
N TYR A 76 17.24 6.03 -18.05
CA TYR A 76 18.22 7.10 -17.86
C TYR A 76 17.68 8.25 -16.98
N ALA A 77 16.36 8.37 -16.85
CA ALA A 77 15.71 9.37 -16.01
C ALA A 77 15.52 8.94 -14.54
N ILE A 78 15.90 7.71 -14.18
CA ILE A 78 15.65 7.14 -12.84
C ILE A 78 16.97 7.00 -12.09
N ALA A 79 16.99 7.44 -10.83
CA ALA A 79 18.15 7.29 -9.97
C ALA A 79 18.42 5.80 -9.69
N PRO A 80 19.69 5.35 -9.75
CA PRO A 80 20.04 3.96 -9.48
C PRO A 80 19.64 3.58 -8.04
N VAL A 81 19.15 2.35 -7.87
CA VAL A 81 18.78 1.80 -6.56
C VAL A 81 20.05 1.54 -5.74
N ASP A 82 20.01 1.88 -4.45
CA ASP A 82 21.11 1.60 -3.54
C ASP A 82 21.38 0.07 -3.46
N PRO A 83 22.65 -0.38 -3.55
CA PRO A 83 23.00 -1.79 -3.47
C PRO A 83 22.47 -2.50 -2.20
N GLU A 84 22.36 -1.80 -1.08
CA GLU A 84 21.82 -2.34 0.17
C GLU A 84 20.33 -2.67 0.06
N ILE A 85 19.56 -1.81 -0.61
CA ILE A 85 18.13 -2.03 -0.86
C ILE A 85 17.94 -3.23 -1.79
N SER A 86 18.77 -3.33 -2.83
CA SER A 86 18.72 -4.47 -3.75
C SER A 86 19.06 -5.78 -3.05
N ARG A 87 20.07 -5.78 -2.16
CA ARG A 87 20.44 -6.96 -1.36
C ARG A 87 19.30 -7.39 -0.43
N ALA A 88 18.70 -6.46 0.31
CA ALA A 88 17.59 -6.76 1.22
C ALA A 88 16.38 -7.33 0.46
N LEU A 89 16.05 -6.77 -0.72
CA LEU A 89 14.99 -7.31 -1.59
C LEU A 89 15.30 -8.73 -2.07
N GLN A 90 16.55 -9.02 -2.43
CA GLN A 90 16.97 -10.35 -2.86
C GLN A 90 16.84 -11.37 -1.72
N GLU A 91 17.32 -11.05 -0.51
CA GLU A 91 17.22 -11.92 0.66
C GLU A 91 15.79 -12.33 1.00
N VAL A 92 14.84 -11.39 0.92
CA VAL A 92 13.42 -11.66 1.17
C VAL A 92 12.81 -12.50 0.05
N SER A 93 13.21 -12.26 -1.20
CA SER A 93 12.70 -12.99 -2.36
C SER A 93 13.23 -14.41 -2.49
N SER A 94 14.43 -14.70 -1.98
CA SER A 94 15.06 -16.02 -2.05
C SER A 94 14.66 -16.96 -0.92
N ASN A 95 14.14 -16.42 0.19
CA ASN A 95 13.66 -17.18 1.35
C ASN A 95 12.13 -17.46 1.31
N SER A 96 11.46 -17.18 0.19
CA SER A 96 10.03 -17.47 -0.02
C SER A 96 9.80 -18.73 -0.85
#